data_AF-A0A3B3DH74-F1
#
_entry.id   AF-A0A3B3DH74-F1
#
_cell.length_a   1.000
_cell.length_b   1.000
_cell.length_c   1.000
_cell.angle_alpha   90.00
_cell.angle_beta   90.00
_cell.angle_gamma   90.00
#
_symmetry.space_group_name_H-M   'P 1'
#
loop_
_entity.id
_entity.type
_entity.pdbx_description
1 polymer ?
#
loop_
_entity_poly.entity_id
_entity_poly.type
_entity_poly.pdbx_seq_one_letter_code
_entity_poly.pdbx_strand_id
1 'polypeptide(L)'
;YTFGGGTRLEVDLGHVPPSLTVLLPSTKELQQGKATLMCVANKGFPSDCTLSWKVVGSSSSNWEESRSPGVLQKDGLYSWSSTLRLSADQWEKVTCEAKRGSQTAVSETLRRDQCSQS
;
A
#
# COMPACT_ATOMS: atom_id res chain seq x y z
N TYR A 1 0.39 -27.88 -25.39
CA TYR A 1 -0.36 -26.68 -25.84
C TYR A 1 -0.14 -25.60 -24.79
N THR A 2 0.35 -24.43 -25.18
CA THR A 2 0.61 -23.29 -24.27
C THR A 2 -0.22 -22.11 -24.78
N PHE A 3 -1.09 -21.57 -23.95
CA PHE A 3 -1.84 -20.35 -24.27
C PHE A 3 -0.95 -19.12 -24.03
N GLY A 4 -0.99 -18.13 -24.92
CA GLY A 4 -0.23 -16.88 -24.78
C GLY A 4 -0.75 -16.02 -23.63
N GLY A 5 0.11 -15.17 -23.04
CA GLY A 5 -0.15 -14.41 -21.80
C GLY A 5 -1.22 -13.31 -21.84
N GLY A 6 -2.02 -13.24 -22.90
CA GLY A 6 -3.07 -12.22 -23.09
C GLY A 6 -2.54 -10.81 -23.36
N THR A 7 -3.41 -9.94 -23.89
CA THR A 7 -3.13 -8.51 -24.07
C THR A 7 -4.24 -7.73 -23.40
N ARG A 8 -3.85 -6.79 -22.53
CA ARG A 8 -4.78 -5.91 -21.82
C ARG A 8 -4.83 -4.57 -22.52
N LEU A 9 -6.03 -4.17 -22.95
CA LEU A 9 -6.27 -2.87 -23.59
C LEU A 9 -6.92 -1.92 -22.57
N GLU A 10 -6.36 -0.72 -22.44
CA GLU A 10 -6.91 0.35 -21.61
C GLU A 10 -7.12 1.59 -22.47
N VAL A 11 -8.26 2.27 -22.30
CA VAL A 11 -8.54 3.55 -22.95
C VAL A 11 -7.81 4.63 -22.16
N ASP A 12 -6.92 5.37 -22.81
CA ASP A 12 -6.07 6.35 -22.14
C ASP A 12 -6.90 7.51 -21.56
N LEU A 13 -6.89 7.61 -20.23
CA LEU A 13 -7.48 8.71 -19.46
C LEU A 13 -6.42 9.74 -19.03
N GLY A 14 -5.16 9.57 -19.45
CA GLY A 14 -4.01 10.30 -18.93
C GLY A 14 -3.54 9.78 -17.57
N HIS A 15 -2.43 10.29 -17.04
CA HIS A 15 -1.93 9.88 -15.73
C HIS A 15 -2.80 10.46 -14.60
N VAL A 16 -3.35 9.60 -13.73
CA VAL A 16 -4.05 10.02 -12.51
C VAL A 16 -3.35 9.40 -11.30
N PRO A 17 -2.72 10.22 -10.43
CA PRO A 17 -2.05 9.70 -9.24
C PRO A 17 -3.11 9.19 -8.24
N PRO A 18 -2.92 8.01 -7.64
CA PRO A 18 -3.87 7.51 -6.65
C PRO A 18 -3.80 8.34 -5.36
N SER A 19 -4.94 8.45 -4.69
CA SER A 19 -5.00 8.97 -3.31
C SER A 19 -4.66 7.85 -2.33
N LEU A 20 -3.68 8.07 -1.46
CA LEU A 20 -3.27 7.09 -0.46
C LEU A 20 -3.95 7.33 0.87
N THR A 21 -4.24 6.24 1.56
CA THR A 21 -4.72 6.26 2.94
C THR A 21 -4.10 5.09 3.68
N VAL A 22 -3.44 5.36 4.80
CA VAL A 22 -2.90 4.33 5.69
C VAL A 22 -3.84 4.16 6.87
N LEU A 23 -4.37 2.95 7.03
CA LEU A 23 -5.23 2.56 8.14
C LEU A 23 -4.38 2.05 9.29
N LEU A 24 -4.73 2.52 10.49
CA LEU A 24 -4.05 2.20 11.73
C LEU A 24 -4.29 0.74 12.15
N PRO A 25 -3.32 0.12 12.83
CA PRO A 25 -3.55 -1.15 13.49
C PRO A 25 -4.56 -0.99 14.63
N SER A 26 -5.24 -2.07 14.99
CA SER A 26 -6.20 -2.01 16.11
C SER A 26 -5.47 -1.96 17.45
N THR A 27 -6.02 -1.23 18.41
CA THR A 27 -5.44 -1.10 19.77
C THR A 27 -5.31 -2.45 20.48
N LYS A 28 -6.25 -3.38 20.23
CA LYS A 28 -6.18 -4.75 20.73
C LYS A 28 -5.01 -5.54 20.16
N GLU A 29 -4.70 -5.34 18.88
CA GLU A 29 -3.57 -6.00 18.22
C GLU A 29 -2.24 -5.45 18.76
N LEU A 30 -2.15 -4.13 18.95
CA LEU A 30 -0.98 -3.47 19.54
C LEU A 30 -0.68 -4.00 20.95
N GLN A 31 -1.71 -4.21 21.77
CA GLN A 31 -1.58 -4.83 23.09
C GLN A 31 -1.07 -6.28 23.04
N GLN A 32 -1.27 -6.97 21.92
CA GLN A 32 -0.73 -8.31 21.68
C GLN A 32 0.70 -8.29 21.11
N GLY A 33 1.32 -7.10 20.99
CA GLY A 33 2.67 -6.92 20.48
C GLY A 33 2.77 -6.98 18.94
N LYS A 34 1.65 -6.94 18.23
CA LYS A 34 1.61 -6.98 16.76
C LYS A 34 0.98 -5.72 16.19
N ALA A 35 1.30 -5.41 14.94
CA ALA A 35 0.68 -4.32 14.21
C ALA A 35 0.41 -4.77 12.77
N THR A 36 -0.84 -4.66 12.34
CA THR A 36 -1.24 -4.80 10.94
C THR A 36 -1.69 -3.45 10.41
N LEU A 37 -0.94 -2.90 9.46
CA LEU A 37 -1.29 -1.67 8.76
C LEU A 37 -1.81 -2.00 7.37
N MET A 38 -2.74 -1.18 6.88
CA MET A 38 -3.27 -1.32 5.53
C MET A 38 -3.17 0.00 4.79
N CYS A 39 -2.44 0.02 3.69
CA CYS A 39 -2.41 1.14 2.76
C CYS A 39 -3.39 0.86 1.63
N VAL A 40 -4.28 1.81 1.38
CA VAL A 40 -5.23 1.79 0.28
C VAL A 40 -4.88 2.92 -0.68
N ALA A 41 -4.66 2.57 -1.94
CA ALA A 41 -4.46 3.50 -3.03
C ALA A 41 -5.72 3.52 -3.88
N ASN A 42 -6.45 4.61 -3.86
CA ASN A 42 -7.74 4.73 -4.54
C ASN A 42 -7.63 5.68 -5.74
N LYS A 43 -8.42 5.39 -6.78
CA LYS A 43 -8.65 6.28 -7.92
C LYS A 43 -7.38 6.62 -8.72
N GLY A 44 -6.50 5.65 -8.97
CA GLY A 44 -5.32 5.84 -9.82
C GLY A 44 -5.54 5.35 -11.25
N PHE A 45 -4.75 5.86 -12.19
CA PHE A 45 -4.70 5.37 -13.56
C PHE A 45 -3.31 5.60 -14.16
N PRO A 46 -2.80 4.67 -14.98
CA PRO A 46 -3.33 3.35 -15.37
C PRO A 46 -3.00 2.27 -14.35
N SER A 47 -3.19 1.01 -14.73
CA SER A 47 -3.15 -0.14 -13.82
C SER A 47 -1.78 -0.61 -13.34
N ASP A 48 -0.71 -0.02 -13.84
CA ASP A 48 0.69 -0.37 -13.60
C ASP A 48 1.31 0.31 -12.37
N CYS A 49 0.50 0.96 -11.53
CA CYS A 49 0.95 1.40 -10.21
C CYS A 49 1.29 0.21 -9.31
N THR A 50 2.36 0.36 -8.53
CA THR A 50 2.81 -0.60 -7.54
C THR A 50 2.83 0.06 -6.16
N LEU A 51 2.30 -0.65 -5.15
CA LEU A 51 2.45 -0.26 -3.76
C LEU A 51 3.69 -0.91 -3.14
N SER A 52 4.35 -0.17 -2.27
CA SER A 52 5.49 -0.63 -1.48
C SER A 52 5.54 0.06 -0.12
N TRP A 53 6.15 -0.59 0.87
CA TRP A 53 6.38 -0.01 2.19
C TRP A 53 7.85 0.34 2.42
N LYS A 54 8.07 1.46 3.10
CA LYS A 54 9.33 1.82 3.74
C LYS A 54 9.11 1.83 5.25
N VAL A 55 9.91 1.02 5.96
CA VAL A 55 9.86 0.91 7.42
C VAL A 55 11.14 1.48 8.00
N VAL A 56 11.03 2.43 8.93
CA VAL A 56 12.15 3.07 9.63
C VAL A 56 12.12 2.66 11.10
N GLY A 57 13.30 2.45 11.69
CA GLY A 57 13.44 2.03 13.09
C GLY A 57 13.22 0.53 13.31
N SER A 58 13.13 -0.26 12.24
CA SER A 58 13.11 -1.72 12.34
C SER A 58 14.53 -2.27 12.29
N SER A 59 14.93 -3.02 13.30
CA SER A 59 16.24 -3.67 13.39
C SER A 59 16.34 -4.97 12.58
N SER A 60 15.21 -5.48 12.07
CA SER A 60 15.15 -6.72 11.30
C SER A 60 14.13 -6.62 10.16
N SER A 61 14.32 -7.36 9.08
CA SER A 61 13.35 -7.50 7.99
C SER A 61 12.18 -8.43 8.35
N ASN A 62 11.82 -8.54 9.64
CA ASN A 62 10.82 -9.48 10.13
C ASN A 62 9.39 -8.91 10.02
N TRP A 63 9.14 -8.23 8.91
CA TRP A 63 7.84 -7.71 8.53
C TRP A 63 7.38 -8.44 7.26
N GLU A 64 6.07 -8.62 7.15
CA GLU A 64 5.44 -9.28 6.01
C GLU A 64 4.61 -8.24 5.25
N GLU A 65 4.80 -8.16 3.94
CA GLU A 65 3.96 -7.36 3.05
C GLU A 65 3.12 -8.28 2.15
N SER A 66 1.83 -7.99 2.08
CA SER A 66 0.91 -8.62 1.13
C SER A 66 0.21 -7.55 0.30
N ARG A 67 0.30 -7.66 -1.03
CA ARG A 67 -0.25 -6.69 -1.99
C ARG A 67 -1.39 -7.29 -2.76
N SER A 68 -2.47 -6.53 -2.94
CA SER A 68 -3.54 -6.89 -3.87
C SER A 68 -3.21 -6.43 -5.29
N PRO A 69 -3.67 -7.14 -6.32
CA PRO A 69 -3.67 -6.60 -7.68
C PRO A 69 -4.52 -5.33 -7.75
N GLY A 70 -4.27 -4.51 -8.76
CA GLY A 70 -5.10 -3.34 -9.07
C GLY A 70 -6.48 -3.77 -9.56
N VAL A 71 -7.53 -3.26 -8.93
CA VAL A 71 -8.93 -3.54 -9.27
C VAL A 71 -9.53 -2.33 -9.97
N LEU A 72 -10.09 -2.54 -11.17
CA LEU A 72 -10.84 -1.50 -11.88
C LEU A 72 -12.18 -1.27 -11.17
N GLN A 73 -12.43 -0.04 -10.76
CA GLN A 73 -13.66 0.37 -10.10
C GLN A 73 -14.70 0.85 -11.12
N LYS A 74 -15.94 1.07 -10.64
CA LYS A 74 -17.07 1.52 -11.47
C LYS A 74 -16.85 2.90 -12.10
N ASP A 75 -15.97 3.71 -11.53
CA ASP A 75 -15.60 5.04 -12.04
C ASP A 75 -14.53 4.99 -13.14
N GLY A 76 -14.06 3.79 -13.52
CA GLY A 76 -13.03 3.61 -14.54
C GLY A 76 -11.60 3.79 -14.02
N LEU A 77 -11.41 3.97 -12.72
CA LEU A 77 -10.10 4.12 -12.08
C LEU A 77 -9.72 2.87 -11.31
N TYR A 78 -8.42 2.68 -11.10
CA TYR A 78 -7.86 1.55 -10.38
C TYR A 78 -7.72 1.83 -8.90
N SER A 79 -7.84 0.78 -8.10
CA SER A 79 -7.52 0.80 -6.68
C SER A 79 -6.65 -0.40 -6.30
N TRP A 80 -5.72 -0.18 -5.38
CA TRP A 80 -4.79 -1.18 -4.87
C TRP A 80 -4.80 -1.16 -3.34
N SER A 81 -4.40 -2.26 -2.74
CA SER A 81 -4.17 -2.34 -1.30
C SER A 81 -2.86 -3.05 -0.99
N SER A 82 -2.17 -2.62 0.06
CA SER A 82 -1.01 -3.33 0.61
C SER A 82 -1.18 -3.42 2.12
N THR A 83 -1.01 -4.62 2.65
CA THR A 83 -1.06 -4.90 4.08
C THR A 83 0.36 -5.16 4.57
N LEU A 84 0.77 -4.44 5.62
CA LEU A 84 2.07 -4.61 6.27
C LEU A 84 1.84 -5.15 7.68
N ARG A 85 2.47 -6.28 8.00
CA ARG A 85 2.46 -6.90 9.33
C ARG A 85 3.84 -6.83 9.94
N LEU A 86 3.94 -6.34 11.16
CA LEU A 86 5.20 -6.25 11.89
C LEU A 86 4.94 -6.21 13.41
N SER A 87 6.00 -6.33 14.20
CA SER A 87 5.90 -6.22 15.65
C SER A 87 5.60 -4.78 16.06
N ALA A 88 4.71 -4.59 17.03
CA ALA A 88 4.24 -3.27 17.47
C ALA A 88 5.39 -2.39 17.99
N ASP A 89 6.47 -3.01 18.46
CA ASP A 89 7.66 -2.39 19.04
C ASP A 89 8.84 -2.22 18.06
N GLN A 90 8.75 -2.71 16.82
CA GLN A 90 9.87 -2.76 15.84
C GLN A 90 9.79 -1.77 14.66
N TRP A 91 9.23 -0.58 14.86
CA TRP A 91 9.14 0.48 13.85
C TRP A 91 8.82 1.86 14.45
N GLU A 92 9.48 2.90 14.00
CA GLU A 92 9.18 4.29 14.40
C GLU A 92 8.22 4.95 13.43
N LYS A 93 8.44 4.69 12.14
CA LYS A 93 7.74 5.33 11.03
C LYS A 93 7.60 4.36 9.87
N VAL A 94 6.40 4.29 9.30
CA VAL A 94 6.12 3.55 8.08
C VAL A 94 5.60 4.50 7.02
N THR A 95 6.08 4.32 5.79
CA THR A 95 5.64 5.09 4.63
C THR A 95 5.16 4.13 3.56
N CYS A 96 3.89 4.24 3.18
CA CYS A 96 3.37 3.57 2.00
C CYS A 96 3.67 4.45 0.78
N GLU A 97 4.18 3.85 -0.28
CA GLU A 97 4.45 4.53 -1.55
C GLU A 97 3.68 3.86 -2.68
N ALA A 98 3.02 4.68 -3.51
CA ALA A 98 2.46 4.30 -4.79
C ALA A 98 3.33 4.88 -5.89
N LYS A 99 3.94 4.00 -6.70
CA LYS A 99 4.81 4.41 -7.80
C LYS A 99 4.44 3.69 -9.09
N ARG A 100 4.49 4.44 -10.18
CA ARG A 100 4.35 3.92 -11.55
C ARG A 100 5.67 4.14 -12.31
N GLY A 101 6.39 3.06 -12.61
CA GLY A 101 7.66 3.12 -13.35
C GLY A 101 8.65 4.16 -12.78
N SER A 102 9.06 5.12 -13.61
CA SER A 102 9.96 6.21 -13.25
C SER A 102 9.27 7.49 -12.78
N GLN A 103 7.94 7.49 -12.66
CA GLN A 103 7.19 8.67 -12.21
C GLN A 103 7.38 8.93 -10.71
N THR A 104 7.06 10.15 -10.30
CA THR A 104 7.09 10.58 -8.90
C THR A 104 6.16 9.69 -8.08
N ALA A 105 6.66 9.17 -6.96
CA ALA A 105 5.86 8.37 -6.05
C ALA A 105 4.94 9.28 -5.22
N VAL A 106 3.69 8.87 -5.08
CA VAL A 106 2.81 9.40 -4.01
C VAL A 106 3.13 8.60 -2.76
N SER A 107 3.19 9.26 -1.61
CA SER A 107 3.55 8.60 -0.36
C SER A 107 2.70 9.07 0.79
N GLU A 108 2.32 8.15 1.67
CA GLU A 108 1.58 8.43 2.89
C GLU A 108 2.34 7.85 4.07
N THR A 109 2.54 8.66 5.11
CA THR A 109 3.41 8.30 6.24
C THR A 109 2.64 8.23 7.53
N LEU A 110 2.78 7.11 8.23
CA LEU A 110 2.28 6.94 9.58
C LEU A 110 3.44 6.81 10.55
N ARG A 111 3.34 7.49 11.69
CA ARG A 111 4.26 7.33 12.81
C ARG A 111 3.60 6.54 13.92
N ARG A 112 4.40 5.80 14.69
CA ARG A 112 3.88 4.95 15.77
C ARG A 112 3.07 5.75 16.81
N ASP A 113 3.49 6.96 17.15
CA ASP A 113 2.81 7.80 18.14
C ASP A 113 1.36 8.12 17.77
N GLN A 114 1.02 8.09 16.48
CA GLN A 114 -0.34 8.27 15.98
C GLN A 114 -1.22 7.02 16.19
N CYS A 115 -0.65 5.86 16.47
CA CYS A 115 -1.39 4.62 16.77
C CYS A 115 -1.91 4.57 18.22
N SER A 116 -1.43 5.44 19.11
CA SER A 116 -1.79 5.48 20.54
C SER A 116 -3.09 6.24 20.85
N GLN A 117 -3.73 6.87 19.86
CA GLN A 117 -4.88 7.76 20.04
C GLN A 117 -6.20 7.20 19.48
N SER A 118 -6.25 5.92 19.10
CA SER A 118 -7.44 5.27 18.51
C SER A 118 -8.06 4.19 19.39
#